data_AF-A0A6D0IJ38-F1
#
_entry.id   AF-A0A6D0IJ38-F1
#
_cell.length_a   1.000
_cell.length_b   1.000
_cell.length_c   1.000
_cell.angle_alpha   90.00
_cell.angle_beta   90.00
_cell.angle_gamma   90.00
#
_symmetry.space_group_name_H-M   'P 1'
#
loop_
_entity.id
_entity.type
_entity.pdbx_description
1 polymer ?
#
loop_
_entity_poly.entity_id
_entity_poly.type
_entity_poly.pdbx_seq_one_letter_code
_entity_poly.pdbx_strand_id
1 'polypeptide(L)'
;RPSYNDNARPQYQPQPQDAILQHSVVANQLTLLKYNAGLADPQIQAKGDTLYVTGEQVKYRDSREGIIRANRIVMNDLPDGIKTIRITENRLNMPQATTETDVASLKNHLAGEPLGHETTLAQKRVEPVVPQSTEQGWYIDKSRFDFHIDPVLNQSVGGPENFYMYQLGVMGTADLWLTDHLLTTGSLFA
;
A
#
# COMPACT_ATOMS: atom_id res chain seq x y z
N ARG A 1 25.10 -4.66 13.95
CA ARG A 1 24.27 -4.51 12.73
C ARG A 1 22.83 -4.41 13.19
N PRO A 2 22.10 -3.29 12.97
CA PRO A 2 20.67 -3.30 13.19
C PRO A 2 20.06 -4.28 12.17
N SER A 3 19.51 -5.39 12.64
CA SER A 3 18.72 -6.29 11.80
C SER A 3 17.35 -5.65 11.64
N TYR A 4 17.03 -5.16 10.43
CA TYR A 4 15.66 -4.81 10.11
C TYR A 4 14.85 -6.10 10.04
N ASN A 5 14.11 -6.41 11.11
CA ASN A 5 13.18 -7.51 11.14
C ASN A 5 11.84 -6.98 10.61
N ASP A 6 11.44 -7.42 9.42
CA ASP A 6 10.11 -7.10 8.93
C ASP A 6 9.05 -7.75 9.82
N ASN A 7 7.88 -7.11 9.90
CA ASN A 7 6.72 -7.66 10.58
C ASN A 7 6.31 -8.96 9.89
N ALA A 8 5.98 -9.98 10.69
CA ALA A 8 5.38 -11.20 10.16
C ALA A 8 4.11 -10.86 9.36
N ARG A 9 3.83 -11.68 8.34
CA ARG A 9 2.56 -11.58 7.62
C ARG A 9 1.41 -11.78 8.61
N PRO A 10 0.29 -11.03 8.48
CA PRO A 10 -0.88 -11.24 9.29
C PRO A 10 -1.36 -12.69 9.16
N GLN A 11 -1.71 -13.29 10.29
CA GLN A 11 -2.32 -14.60 10.30
C GLN A 11 -3.77 -14.46 9.86
N TYR A 12 -4.26 -15.44 9.10
CA TYR A 12 -5.66 -15.46 8.69
C TYR A 12 -6.51 -16.02 9.85
N GLN A 13 -7.31 -15.16 10.45
CA GLN A 13 -8.17 -15.42 11.59
C GLN A 13 -9.45 -14.57 11.43
N PRO A 14 -10.39 -15.01 10.58
CA PRO A 14 -11.57 -14.21 10.25
C PRO A 14 -12.50 -14.04 11.44
N GLN A 15 -12.92 -12.81 11.68
CA GLN A 15 -13.96 -12.41 12.62
C GLN A 15 -15.21 -11.98 11.85
N PRO A 16 -16.41 -12.41 12.28
CA PRO A 16 -17.65 -12.02 11.62
C PRO A 16 -17.89 -10.51 11.82
N GLN A 17 -18.37 -9.86 10.76
CA GLN A 17 -18.68 -8.43 10.78
C GLN A 17 -19.95 -8.15 9.99
N ASP A 18 -20.81 -7.29 10.52
CA ASP A 18 -22.00 -6.82 9.80
C ASP A 18 -21.62 -6.15 8.47
N ALA A 19 -22.59 -5.97 7.58
CA ALA A 19 -22.39 -5.28 6.30
C ALA A 19 -21.93 -3.80 6.44
N ILE A 20 -21.94 -3.26 7.66
CA ILE A 20 -21.51 -1.89 7.95
C ILE A 20 -20.04 -1.89 8.36
N LEU A 21 -19.25 -0.99 7.76
CA LEU A 21 -17.87 -0.69 8.12
C LEU A 21 -17.81 -0.09 9.53
N GLN A 22 -17.61 -0.92 10.55
CA GLN A 22 -17.47 -0.46 11.93
C GLN A 22 -16.17 0.32 12.11
N HIS A 23 -16.28 1.55 12.62
CA HIS A 23 -15.16 2.50 12.71
C HIS A 23 -13.92 1.93 13.43
N SER A 24 -14.10 1.28 14.59
CA SER A 24 -12.99 0.72 15.37
C SER A 24 -12.22 -0.37 14.61
N VAL A 25 -12.94 -1.22 13.89
CA VAL A 25 -12.38 -2.30 13.08
C VAL A 25 -11.60 -1.73 11.89
N VAL A 26 -12.22 -0.81 11.15
CA VAL A 26 -11.59 -0.19 9.98
C VAL A 26 -10.37 0.62 10.37
N ALA A 27 -10.38 1.32 11.51
CA ALA A 27 -9.20 2.02 12.02
C ALA A 27 -8.02 1.07 12.28
N ASN A 28 -8.28 -0.12 12.82
CA ASN A 28 -7.26 -1.15 13.00
C ASN A 28 -6.77 -1.70 11.66
N GLN A 29 -7.67 -1.99 10.72
CA GLN A 29 -7.31 -2.44 9.37
C GLN A 29 -6.44 -1.41 8.65
N LEU A 30 -6.81 -0.12 8.67
CA LEU A 30 -6.03 0.97 8.09
C LEU A 30 -4.63 1.07 8.70
N THR A 31 -4.52 0.89 10.02
CA THR A 31 -3.23 0.84 10.73
C THR A 31 -2.37 -0.34 10.24
N LEU A 32 -2.96 -1.53 10.11
CA LEU A 32 -2.27 -2.71 9.58
C LEU A 32 -1.89 -2.56 8.11
N LEU A 33 -2.75 -1.93 7.29
CA LEU A 33 -2.43 -1.64 5.89
C LEU A 33 -1.21 -0.72 5.80
N LYS A 34 -1.13 0.30 6.66
CA LYS A 34 0.00 1.22 6.74
C LYS A 34 1.29 0.55 7.19
N TYR A 35 1.29 -0.09 8.35
CA TYR A 35 2.53 -0.56 9.00
C TYR A 35 2.91 -2.00 8.67
N ASN A 36 1.94 -2.85 8.31
CA ASN A 36 2.18 -4.24 7.93
C ASN A 36 2.23 -4.42 6.42
N ALA A 37 1.18 -4.01 5.69
CA ALA A 37 1.14 -4.14 4.22
C ALA A 37 1.96 -3.06 3.48
N GLY A 38 2.37 -2.01 4.18
CA GLY A 38 3.25 -0.98 3.60
C GLY A 38 2.55 -0.04 2.63
N LEU A 39 1.23 0.12 2.76
CA LEU A 39 0.45 1.06 1.97
C LEU A 39 0.45 2.42 2.68
N ALA A 40 1.10 3.42 2.11
CA ALA A 40 0.98 4.80 2.55
C ALA A 40 -0.43 5.32 2.27
N ASP A 41 -0.92 6.14 3.21
CA ASP A 41 -2.23 6.80 3.19
C ASP A 41 -3.37 5.87 2.75
N PRO A 42 -3.54 4.71 3.43
CA PRO A 42 -4.50 3.73 2.98
C PRO A 42 -5.92 4.24 3.17
N GLN A 43 -6.81 3.77 2.30
CA GLN A 43 -8.23 4.03 2.36
C GLN A 43 -9.00 2.72 2.13
N ILE A 44 -10.08 2.53 2.89
CA ILE A 44 -11.01 1.42 2.72
C ILE A 44 -12.39 1.99 2.41
N GLN A 45 -13.02 1.50 1.34
CA GLN A 45 -14.37 1.88 0.94
C GLN A 45 -15.17 0.61 0.60
N ALA A 46 -16.44 0.57 0.97
CA ALA A 46 -17.37 -0.47 0.55
C ALA A 46 -18.42 0.15 -0.38
N LYS A 47 -18.76 -0.58 -1.46
CA LYS A 47 -19.86 -0.24 -2.36
C LYS A 47 -20.46 -1.52 -2.94
N GLY A 48 -21.75 -1.75 -2.67
CA GLY A 48 -22.41 -2.99 -3.06
C GLY A 48 -21.70 -4.22 -2.48
N ASP A 49 -21.30 -5.16 -3.34
CA ASP A 49 -20.57 -6.38 -2.97
C ASP A 49 -19.05 -6.28 -3.15
N THR A 50 -18.52 -5.07 -3.30
CA THR A 50 -17.09 -4.83 -3.53
C THR A 50 -16.46 -3.99 -2.44
N LEU A 51 -15.36 -4.48 -1.88
CA LEU A 51 -14.48 -3.72 -0.99
C LEU A 51 -13.31 -3.15 -1.80
N TYR A 52 -13.13 -1.84 -1.72
CA TYR A 52 -12.03 -1.11 -2.33
C TYR A 52 -11.02 -0.75 -1.26
N VAL A 53 -9.75 -1.07 -1.53
CA VAL A 53 -8.61 -0.65 -0.72
C VAL A 53 -7.71 0.15 -1.63
N THR A 54 -7.32 1.35 -1.25
CA THR A 54 -6.32 2.12 -2.00
C THR A 54 -5.14 2.49 -1.12
N GLY A 55 -3.99 2.73 -1.73
CA GLY A 55 -2.79 3.21 -1.05
C GLY A 55 -1.54 3.11 -1.92
N GLU A 56 -0.49 3.82 -1.54
CA GLU A 56 0.80 3.81 -2.26
C GLU A 56 1.76 2.78 -1.62
N GLN A 57 2.29 1.85 -2.40
CA GLN A 57 3.21 0.85 -1.85
C GLN A 57 4.60 1.46 -1.62
N VAL A 58 4.97 1.62 -0.34
CA VAL A 58 6.24 2.27 0.06
C VAL A 58 7.22 1.34 0.75
N LYS A 59 6.79 0.13 1.16
CA LYS A 59 7.60 -0.77 1.99
C LYS A 59 8.24 -1.90 1.20
N TYR A 60 7.48 -2.49 0.27
CA TYR A 60 7.88 -3.68 -0.47
C TYR A 60 8.25 -3.32 -1.91
N ARG A 61 9.47 -3.70 -2.32
CA ARG A 61 9.94 -3.54 -3.70
C ARG A 61 9.06 -4.31 -4.70
N ASP A 62 8.60 -5.49 -4.30
CA ASP A 62 7.59 -6.25 -5.03
C ASP A 62 6.23 -5.98 -4.39
N SER A 63 5.39 -5.21 -5.08
CA SER A 63 4.13 -4.78 -4.51
C SER A 63 3.13 -5.90 -4.28
N ARG A 64 3.33 -7.07 -4.91
CA ARG A 64 2.55 -8.29 -4.64
C ARG A 64 2.58 -8.68 -3.18
N GLU A 65 3.70 -8.45 -2.48
CA GLU A 65 3.80 -8.72 -1.04
C GLU A 65 2.83 -7.84 -0.23
N GLY A 66 2.76 -6.56 -0.57
CA GLY A 66 1.81 -5.63 0.04
C GLY A 66 0.36 -6.01 -0.25
N ILE A 67 0.06 -6.41 -1.49
CA ILE A 67 -1.27 -6.88 -1.89
C ILE A 67 -1.67 -8.16 -1.13
N ILE A 68 -0.78 -9.13 -0.99
CA ILE A 68 -1.03 -10.37 -0.23
C ILE A 68 -1.35 -10.04 1.23
N ARG A 69 -0.60 -9.12 1.85
CA ARG A 69 -0.84 -8.70 3.23
C ARG A 69 -2.14 -7.92 3.36
N ALA A 70 -2.40 -6.99 2.44
CA ALA A 70 -3.65 -6.22 2.41
C ALA A 70 -4.87 -7.13 2.28
N ASN A 71 -4.83 -8.11 1.37
CA ASN A 71 -5.85 -9.15 1.24
C ASN A 71 -6.09 -9.88 2.56
N ARG A 72 -5.05 -10.33 3.27
CA ARG A 72 -5.21 -10.98 4.58
C ARG A 72 -5.80 -10.06 5.65
N ILE A 73 -5.38 -8.80 5.68
CA ILE A 73 -5.86 -7.81 6.66
C ILE A 73 -7.36 -7.59 6.49
N VAL A 74 -7.81 -7.33 5.26
CA VAL A 74 -9.24 -7.07 5.02
C VAL A 74 -10.08 -8.33 5.09
N MET A 75 -9.52 -9.50 4.79
CA MET A 75 -10.20 -10.78 4.94
C MET A 75 -10.44 -11.18 6.40
N ASN A 76 -9.63 -10.69 7.34
CA ASN A 76 -9.80 -10.99 8.75
C ASN A 76 -11.02 -10.30 9.36
N ASP A 77 -11.39 -9.13 8.86
CA ASP A 77 -12.57 -8.41 9.32
C ASP A 77 -13.32 -7.90 8.08
N LEU A 78 -13.76 -8.85 7.25
CA LEU A 78 -14.45 -8.53 6.01
C LEU A 78 -15.94 -8.30 6.31
N PRO A 79 -16.53 -7.16 5.90
CA PRO A 79 -17.96 -6.93 6.06
C PRO A 79 -18.80 -7.98 5.33
N ASP A 80 -19.92 -8.36 5.93
CA ASP A 80 -20.87 -9.29 5.32
C ASP A 80 -21.37 -8.80 3.96
N GLY A 81 -21.44 -9.72 2.99
CA GLY A 81 -21.94 -9.45 1.63
C GLY A 81 -20.88 -9.07 0.60
N ILE A 82 -19.63 -8.85 0.99
CA ILE A 82 -18.53 -8.59 0.05
C ILE A 82 -18.14 -9.88 -0.68
N LYS A 83 -18.11 -9.81 -2.01
CA LYS A 83 -17.71 -10.90 -2.92
C LYS A 83 -16.41 -10.60 -3.65
N THR A 84 -16.05 -9.33 -3.79
CA THR A 84 -14.87 -8.90 -4.53
C THR A 84 -14.05 -7.91 -3.71
N ILE A 85 -12.74 -8.12 -3.68
CA ILE A 85 -11.77 -7.17 -3.12
C ILE A 85 -10.99 -6.55 -4.28
N ARG A 86 -10.94 -5.22 -4.31
CA ARG A 86 -10.15 -4.44 -5.28
C ARG A 86 -9.12 -3.64 -4.52
N ILE A 87 -7.85 -4.03 -4.65
CA ILE A 87 -6.71 -3.27 -4.10
C ILE A 87 -6.12 -2.43 -5.22
N THR A 88 -6.28 -1.11 -5.15
CA THR A 88 -5.77 -0.15 -6.12
C THR A 88 -4.48 0.49 -5.59
N GLU A 89 -3.40 0.26 -6.32
CA GLU A 89 -2.09 0.85 -5.99
C GLU A 89 -2.02 2.27 -6.56
N ASN A 90 -1.62 3.22 -5.72
CA ASN A 90 -1.40 4.60 -6.12
C ASN A 90 0.10 4.89 -6.21
N ARG A 91 0.43 5.92 -6.99
CA ARG A 91 1.74 6.56 -7.00
C ARG A 91 1.56 8.05 -7.16
N LEU A 92 2.09 8.85 -6.23
CA LEU A 92 1.90 10.31 -6.26
C LEU A 92 0.41 10.69 -6.39
N ASN A 93 -0.45 10.07 -5.58
CA ASN A 93 -1.90 10.21 -5.63
C ASN A 93 -2.60 9.81 -6.94
N MET A 94 -1.88 9.22 -7.91
CA MET A 94 -2.48 8.73 -9.15
C MET A 94 -2.69 7.21 -9.08
N PRO A 95 -3.92 6.71 -9.32
CA PRO A 95 -4.19 5.28 -9.45
C PRO A 95 -3.37 4.65 -10.59
N GLN A 96 -2.65 3.56 -10.32
CA GLN A 96 -1.74 2.91 -11.27
C GLN A 96 -2.26 1.57 -11.77
N ALA A 97 -2.76 0.72 -10.88
CA ALA A 97 -3.39 -0.54 -11.24
C ALA A 97 -4.27 -1.05 -10.10
N THR A 98 -5.25 -1.88 -10.44
CA THR A 98 -6.08 -2.57 -9.45
C THR A 98 -5.87 -4.06 -9.53
N THR A 99 -5.72 -4.68 -8.37
CA THR A 99 -5.77 -6.13 -8.23
C THR A 99 -7.14 -6.54 -7.74
N GLU A 100 -7.89 -7.19 -8.60
CA GLU A 100 -9.21 -7.75 -8.30
C GLU A 100 -9.06 -9.19 -7.81
N THR A 101 -9.64 -9.48 -6.65
CA THR A 101 -9.58 -10.79 -6.01
C THR A 101 -10.98 -11.25 -5.64
N ASP A 102 -11.34 -12.48 -6.02
CA ASP A 102 -12.57 -13.12 -5.57
C ASP A 102 -12.44 -13.58 -4.10
N VAL A 103 -13.40 -13.20 -3.27
CA VAL A 103 -13.38 -13.46 -1.83
C VAL A 103 -13.48 -14.95 -1.51
N ALA A 104 -14.31 -15.69 -2.24
CA ALA A 104 -14.51 -17.12 -1.97
C ALA A 104 -13.25 -17.92 -2.30
N SER A 105 -12.62 -17.63 -3.44
CA SER A 105 -11.33 -18.21 -3.84
C SER A 105 -10.22 -17.84 -2.86
N LEU A 106 -10.13 -16.57 -2.44
CA LEU A 106 -9.15 -16.12 -1.46
C LEU A 106 -9.35 -16.79 -0.09
N LYS A 107 -10.59 -16.95 0.35
CA LYS A 107 -10.93 -17.66 1.60
C LYS A 107 -10.41 -19.09 1.59
N ASN A 108 -10.65 -19.84 0.51
CA ASN A 108 -10.17 -21.22 0.38
C ASN A 108 -8.64 -21.28 0.40
N HIS A 109 -7.99 -20.38 -0.36
CA HIS A 109 -6.54 -20.29 -0.40
C HIS A 109 -5.91 -19.97 0.97
N LEU A 110 -6.56 -19.10 1.77
CA LEU A 110 -6.07 -18.71 3.09
C LEU A 110 -6.37 -19.73 4.20
N ALA A 111 -7.49 -20.44 4.11
CA ALA A 111 -7.85 -21.50 5.05
C ALA A 111 -7.00 -22.77 4.88
N GLY A 112 -6.35 -22.91 3.73
CA GLY A 112 -5.58 -24.08 3.36
C GLY A 112 -6.43 -25.10 2.61
N GLU A 113 -5.80 -25.78 1.66
CA GLU A 113 -6.48 -26.71 0.76
C GLU A 113 -6.08 -28.15 1.08
N PRO A 114 -6.99 -29.13 0.86
CA PRO A 114 -6.65 -30.54 0.99
C PRO A 114 -5.50 -30.92 0.06
N LEU A 115 -4.63 -31.83 0.51
CA LEU A 115 -3.54 -32.36 -0.30
C LEU A 115 -4.09 -32.93 -1.62
N GLY A 116 -3.52 -32.48 -2.75
CA GLY A 116 -3.92 -32.91 -4.09
C GLY A 116 -5.08 -32.12 -4.71
N HIS A 117 -5.64 -31.13 -4.02
CA HIS A 117 -6.68 -30.24 -4.53
C HIS A 117 -6.23 -28.78 -4.44
N GLU A 118 -5.21 -28.42 -5.22
CA GLU A 118 -4.79 -27.02 -5.33
C GLU A 118 -5.78 -26.26 -6.21
N THR A 119 -6.47 -25.25 -5.66
CA THR A 119 -7.27 -24.33 -6.46
C THR A 119 -6.48 -23.08 -6.78
N THR A 120 -6.60 -22.61 -8.01
CA THR A 120 -5.93 -21.37 -8.41
C THR A 120 -6.65 -20.19 -7.78
N LEU A 121 -5.88 -19.30 -7.15
CA LEU A 121 -6.42 -18.05 -6.62
C LEU A 121 -6.99 -17.23 -7.78
N ALA A 122 -8.29 -16.98 -7.76
CA ALA A 122 -8.99 -16.14 -8.74
C ALA A 122 -8.66 -14.67 -8.48
N GLN A 123 -7.48 -14.27 -8.92
CA GLN A 123 -6.93 -12.93 -8.79
C GLN A 123 -6.37 -12.46 -10.13
N LYS A 124 -6.70 -11.24 -10.52
CA LYS A 124 -6.21 -10.64 -11.77
C LYS A 124 -5.86 -9.18 -11.56
N ARG A 125 -4.87 -8.71 -12.31
CA ARG A 125 -4.52 -7.29 -12.40
C ARG A 125 -5.30 -6.67 -13.55
N VAL A 126 -5.91 -5.54 -13.29
CA VAL A 126 -6.72 -4.76 -14.23
C VAL A 126 -6.31 -3.29 -14.19
N GLU A 127 -6.83 -2.53 -15.15
CA GLU A 127 -6.73 -1.06 -15.15
C GLU A 127 -7.22 -0.46 -13.82
N PRO A 128 -6.75 0.74 -13.43
CA PRO A 128 -7.14 1.36 -12.18
C PRO A 128 -8.67 1.52 -12.05
N VAL A 129 -9.22 0.95 -10.99
CA VAL A 129 -10.62 1.09 -10.60
C VAL A 129 -10.68 1.81 -9.26
N VAL A 130 -11.27 3.00 -9.26
CA VAL A 130 -11.59 3.78 -8.06
C VAL A 130 -13.11 3.99 -8.04
N PRO A 131 -13.78 3.80 -6.90
CA PRO A 131 -15.23 3.95 -6.85
C PRO A 131 -15.63 5.41 -7.13
N GLN A 132 -16.51 5.63 -8.11
CA GLN A 132 -17.03 6.97 -8.45
C GLN A 132 -17.80 7.64 -7.31
N SER A 133 -18.33 6.85 -6.38
CA SER A 133 -19.02 7.31 -5.19
C SER A 133 -18.76 6.34 -4.05
N THR A 134 -18.70 6.86 -2.82
CA THR A 134 -18.49 6.05 -1.62
C THR A 134 -19.84 5.85 -0.91
N GLU A 135 -20.25 4.61 -0.68
CA GLU A 135 -21.40 4.33 0.22
C GLU A 135 -20.94 4.38 1.67
N GLN A 136 -19.82 3.70 1.96
CA GLN A 136 -19.16 3.72 3.25
C GLN A 136 -17.65 3.77 3.02
N GLY A 137 -16.90 4.53 3.80
CA GLY A 137 -15.44 4.55 3.68
C GLY A 137 -14.73 5.38 4.72
N TRP A 138 -13.49 4.97 4.99
CA TRP A 138 -12.59 5.59 5.96
C TRP A 138 -11.17 5.62 5.38
N TYR A 139 -10.38 6.61 5.79
CA TYR A 139 -9.02 6.81 5.31
C TYR A 139 -8.12 7.32 6.44
N ILE A 140 -6.82 7.12 6.30
CA ILE A 140 -5.82 7.84 7.10
C ILE A 140 -5.47 9.11 6.32
N ASP A 141 -5.60 10.26 6.98
CA ASP A 141 -5.36 11.55 6.35
C ASP A 141 -3.90 11.69 5.88
N LYS A 142 -3.73 12.23 4.68
CA LYS A 142 -2.42 12.43 4.05
C LYS A 142 -1.91 13.82 4.41
N SER A 143 -0.69 13.90 4.94
CA SER A 143 -0.04 15.20 5.12
C SER A 143 0.16 15.86 3.77
N ARG A 144 -0.31 17.11 3.64
CA ARG A 144 -0.12 17.91 2.42
C ARG A 144 1.27 18.53 2.33
N PHE A 145 2.04 18.50 3.41
CA PHE A 145 3.37 19.05 3.53
C PHE A 145 4.34 18.00 4.06
N ASP A 146 5.51 17.88 3.43
CA ASP A 146 6.61 17.02 3.86
C ASP A 146 7.95 17.75 3.69
N PHE A 147 8.94 17.43 4.52
CA PHE A 147 10.29 17.93 4.36
C PHE A 147 11.30 16.86 4.77
N HIS A 148 12.41 16.79 4.03
CA HIS A 148 13.49 15.86 4.30
C HIS A 148 14.86 16.47 4.00
N ILE A 149 15.89 15.89 4.63
CA ILE A 149 17.28 16.33 4.48
C ILE A 149 18.13 15.10 4.18
N ASP A 150 18.78 15.09 3.01
CA ASP A 150 19.56 13.97 2.52
C ASP A 150 21.06 14.32 2.40
N PRO A 151 21.97 13.46 2.89
CA PRO A 151 23.39 13.60 2.58
C PRO A 151 23.64 13.21 1.12
N VAL A 152 24.47 13.99 0.43
CA VAL A 152 24.84 13.75 -0.97
C VAL A 152 26.34 13.48 -1.05
N LEU A 153 26.70 12.40 -1.76
CA LEU A 153 28.08 12.04 -2.05
C LEU A 153 28.26 11.88 -3.56
N ASN A 154 29.07 12.74 -4.17
CA ASN A 154 29.44 12.63 -5.57
C ASN A 154 30.87 12.09 -5.69
N GLN A 155 31.04 11.02 -6.46
CA GLN A 155 32.33 10.35 -6.71
C GLN A 155 32.63 10.39 -8.20
N SER A 156 33.76 10.97 -8.58
CA SER A 156 34.19 11.00 -9.98
C SER A 156 35.60 10.45 -10.13
N VAL A 157 35.81 9.72 -11.23
CA VAL A 157 37.11 9.26 -11.70
C VAL A 157 37.47 10.10 -12.93
N GLY A 158 38.62 10.76 -12.92
CA GLY A 158 39.01 11.69 -13.99
C GLY A 158 40.36 11.37 -14.62
N GLY A 159 40.39 11.37 -15.97
CA GLY A 159 41.58 11.56 -16.80
C GLY A 159 42.62 10.43 -16.89
N PRO A 160 43.60 10.54 -17.80
CA PRO A 160 44.69 9.56 -18.03
C PRO A 160 45.66 9.40 -16.85
N GLU A 161 45.52 10.22 -15.80
CA GLU A 161 46.21 10.09 -14.51
C GLU A 161 45.14 9.78 -13.45
N ASN A 162 45.04 8.54 -12.98
CA ASN A 162 43.95 8.03 -12.13
C ASN A 162 43.77 8.82 -10.80
N PHE A 163 42.99 9.90 -10.78
CA PHE A 163 42.60 10.59 -9.53
C PHE A 163 41.15 10.33 -9.14
N TYR A 164 40.91 10.21 -7.83
CA TYR A 164 39.61 10.04 -7.21
C TYR A 164 39.18 11.34 -6.54
N MET A 165 38.01 11.87 -6.89
CA MET A 165 37.42 13.05 -6.27
C MET A 165 36.15 12.66 -5.50
N TYR A 166 35.99 13.25 -4.31
CA TYR A 166 34.82 13.09 -3.46
C TYR A 166 34.26 14.47 -3.13
N GLN A 167 32.98 14.70 -3.39
CA GLN A 167 32.26 15.87 -2.94
C GLN A 167 31.14 15.43 -2.00
N LEU A 168 31.13 16.01 -0.80
CA LEU A 168 30.09 15.85 0.20
C LEU A 168 29.23 17.11 0.23
N GLY A 169 27.92 16.93 0.31
CA GLY A 169 26.97 18.03 0.49
C GLY A 169 25.70 17.55 1.18
N VAL A 170 24.79 18.48 1.43
CA VAL A 170 23.49 18.23 2.03
C VAL A 170 22.42 18.83 1.14
N MET A 171 21.38 18.04 0.85
CA MET A 171 20.19 18.48 0.14
C MET A 171 19.04 18.62 1.14
N GLY A 172 18.44 19.79 1.23
CA GLY A 172 17.16 19.99 1.91
C GLY A 172 16.04 20.08 0.89
N THR A 173 14.97 19.31 1.06
CA THR A 173 13.82 19.28 0.15
C THR A 173 12.53 19.49 0.94
N ALA A 174 11.59 20.23 0.36
CA ALA A 174 10.25 20.42 0.89
C ALA A 174 9.21 20.22 -0.22
N ASP A 175 8.17 19.47 0.12
CA ASP A 175 7.08 19.07 -0.76
C ASP A 175 5.74 19.66 -0.28
N LEU A 176 4.95 20.18 -1.21
CA LEU A 176 3.63 20.73 -0.95
C LEU A 176 2.61 20.28 -1.99
N TRP A 177 1.57 19.57 -1.55
CA TRP A 177 0.41 19.22 -2.37
C TRP A 177 -0.55 20.41 -2.46
N LEU A 178 -0.59 21.09 -3.61
CA LEU A 178 -1.51 22.20 -3.89
C LEU A 178 -2.95 21.71 -4.12
N THR A 179 -3.10 20.53 -4.72
CA THR A 179 -4.36 19.78 -4.86
C THR A 179 -4.08 18.30 -4.66
N ASP A 180 -5.10 17.44 -4.78
CA ASP A 180 -4.93 15.98 -4.68
C ASP A 180 -3.95 15.42 -5.73
N HIS A 181 -3.76 16.11 -6.86
CA HIS A 181 -2.93 15.62 -7.97
C HIS A 181 -1.85 16.63 -8.42
N LEU A 182 -1.64 17.72 -7.67
CA LEU A 182 -0.63 18.73 -7.98
C LEU A 182 0.37 18.85 -6.84
N LEU A 183 1.57 18.31 -7.06
CA LEU A 183 2.71 18.41 -6.15
C LEU A 183 3.66 19.52 -6.60
N THR A 184 4.13 20.32 -5.64
CA THR A 184 5.19 21.30 -5.84
C THR A 184 6.35 20.97 -4.89
N THR A 185 7.55 20.87 -5.44
CA THR A 185 8.77 20.52 -4.70
C THR A 185 9.78 21.66 -4.81
N GLY A 186 10.40 22.02 -3.69
CA GLY A 186 11.53 22.94 -3.63
C GLY A 186 12.74 22.28 -2.96
N SER A 187 13.93 22.46 -3.52
CA SER A 187 15.17 21.86 -2.99
C SER A 187 16.32 22.86 -2.93
N LEU A 188 17.16 22.75 -1.90
CA LEU A 188 18.38 23.55 -1.71
C LEU A 188 19.56 22.63 -1.39
N PHE A 189 20.66 22.80 -2.14
CA PHE A 189 21.91 22.08 -1.93
C PHE A 189 22.96 22.99 -1.27
N ALA A 190 23.66 22.48 -0.25
CA ALA A 190 24.77 23.15 0.44
C ALA A 190 25.99 22.23 0.57
#